data_AF-A0A5C3KHI0-F1
#
_entry.id   AF-A0A5C3KHI0-F1
#
_cell.length_a   1.000
_cell.length_b   1.000
_cell.length_c   1.000
_cell.angle_alpha   90.00
_cell.angle_beta   90.00
_cell.angle_gamma   90.00
#
_symmetry.space_group_name_H-M   'P 1'
#
loop_
_entity.id
_entity.type
_entity.pdbx_description
1 polymer ?
#
loop_
_entity_poly.entity_id
_entity_poly.type
_entity_poly.pdbx_seq_one_letter_code
_entity_poly.pdbx_strand_id
1 'polypeptide(L)'
;MGARSPYTGPRRKLLLAFDVGTTYSGISYSILEPGHVPEIREVTRYPGQDYVGGEAKIPSVLYYSNNGKVEAVGAEARLDTIIEQALEYDWSRAECFKLHLQTKSQSSTELKWPVPPLPHGKNVFDIFADFYQYLLGCASSYIQETYDFKLWEEVKNDIHYALSHPNDWDEIQKMRDACTIAGLVPGNDAAWHDRLVDCEAAKRTSNAESCPRTCT
;
A
#
# COMPACT_ATOMS: atom_id res chain seq x y z
N MET A 1 -17.11 16.33 -14.78
CA MET A 1 -17.21 14.98 -14.18
C MET A 1 -18.68 14.75 -13.86
N GLY A 2 -19.27 13.63 -14.29
CA GLY A 2 -20.68 13.33 -13.97
C GLY A 2 -20.87 13.13 -12.46
N ALA A 3 -22.04 13.49 -11.94
CA ALA A 3 -22.37 13.25 -10.53
C ALA A 3 -22.35 11.73 -10.26
N ARG A 4 -21.68 11.32 -9.17
CA ARG A 4 -21.65 9.90 -8.77
C ARG A 4 -23.04 9.50 -8.27
N SER A 5 -23.50 8.33 -8.69
CA SER A 5 -24.77 7.78 -8.22
C SER A 5 -24.64 7.21 -6.79
N PRO A 6 -25.73 7.21 -6.01
CA PRO A 6 -25.79 6.50 -4.74
C PRO A 6 -25.44 5.02 -4.88
N TYR A 7 -24.80 4.46 -3.85
CA TYR A 7 -24.54 3.03 -3.78
C TYR A 7 -25.85 2.25 -3.59
N THR A 8 -26.07 1.24 -4.43
CA THR A 8 -27.35 0.50 -4.52
C THR A 8 -27.28 -0.91 -3.94
N GLY A 9 -26.16 -1.31 -3.34
CA GLY A 9 -26.07 -2.64 -2.77
C GLY A 9 -26.86 -2.80 -1.47
N PRO A 10 -27.07 -4.05 -1.03
CA PRO A 10 -28.06 -4.36 0.01
C PRO A 10 -27.59 -4.06 1.44
N ARG A 11 -26.28 -3.90 1.66
CA ARG A 11 -25.67 -3.69 2.98
C ARG A 11 -24.43 -2.80 2.84
N ARG A 12 -23.96 -2.24 3.95
CA ARG A 12 -22.69 -1.52 3.97
C ARG A 12 -21.53 -2.43 3.58
N LYS A 13 -20.57 -1.88 2.85
CA LYS A 13 -19.30 -2.52 2.58
C LYS A 13 -18.16 -1.50 2.64
N LEU A 14 -16.93 -2.00 2.77
CA LEU A 14 -15.74 -1.16 2.74
C LEU A 14 -14.99 -1.35 1.42
N LEU A 15 -14.66 -0.26 0.76
CA LEU A 15 -13.67 -0.25 -0.30
C LEU A 15 -12.37 0.34 0.26
N LEU A 16 -11.28 -0.41 0.17
CA LEU A 16 -9.92 0.06 0.45
C LEU A 16 -9.13 0.16 -0.85
N ALA A 17 -8.45 1.26 -1.07
CA ALA A 17 -7.50 1.43 -2.16
C ALA A 17 -6.09 1.52 -1.59
N PHE A 18 -5.22 0.62 -2.03
CA PHE A 18 -3.80 0.63 -1.67
C PHE A 18 -2.98 1.13 -2.85
N ASP A 19 -2.43 2.33 -2.70
CA ASP A 19 -1.46 2.88 -3.64
C ASP A 19 -0.05 2.56 -3.13
N VAL A 20 0.53 1.45 -3.60
CA VAL A 20 1.89 1.05 -3.19
C VAL A 20 2.88 1.57 -4.20
N GLY A 21 3.55 2.68 -3.90
CA GLY A 21 4.59 3.25 -4.76
C GLY A 21 5.99 2.72 -4.42
N THR A 22 6.98 3.05 -5.26
CA THR A 22 8.38 2.71 -5.00
C THR A 22 8.95 3.39 -3.75
N THR A 23 8.53 4.64 -3.48
CA THR A 23 9.07 5.47 -2.40
C THR A 23 8.07 5.73 -1.29
N TYR A 24 6.82 6.01 -1.65
CA TYR A 24 5.74 6.29 -0.72
C TYR A 24 4.52 5.47 -1.12
N SER A 25 3.71 5.15 -0.13
CA SER A 25 2.45 4.44 -0.28
C SER A 25 1.35 5.14 0.51
N GLY A 26 0.11 5.00 0.07
CA GLY A 26 -1.05 5.59 0.73
C GLY A 26 -2.25 4.67 0.72
N ILE A 27 -3.22 5.00 1.59
CA ILE A 27 -4.49 4.28 1.68
C ILE A 27 -5.62 5.29 1.50
N SER A 28 -6.52 4.98 0.58
CA SER A 28 -7.81 5.65 0.48
C SER A 28 -8.93 4.65 0.76
N TYR A 29 -10.06 5.13 1.24
CA TYR A 29 -11.20 4.26 1.55
C TYR A 29 -12.53 4.92 1.25
N SER A 30 -13.56 4.09 1.10
CA SER A 30 -14.95 4.53 1.00
C SER A 30 -15.84 3.54 1.74
N ILE A 31 -16.67 4.06 2.64
CA ILE A 31 -17.75 3.29 3.26
C ILE A 31 -18.95 3.39 2.32
N LEU A 32 -19.27 2.29 1.65
CA LEU A 32 -20.38 2.26 0.70
C LEU A 32 -21.67 2.00 1.47
N GLU A 33 -22.40 3.08 1.75
CA GLU A 33 -23.67 3.01 2.46
C GLU A 33 -24.86 3.00 1.48
N PRO A 34 -25.81 2.05 1.61
CA PRO A 34 -26.97 2.00 0.73
C PRO A 34 -27.73 3.33 0.68
N GLY A 35 -28.03 3.79 -0.53
CA GLY A 35 -28.75 5.06 -0.77
C GLY A 35 -27.90 6.33 -0.64
N HIS A 36 -26.61 6.21 -0.30
CA HIS A 36 -25.70 7.36 -0.17
C HIS A 36 -24.67 7.38 -1.30
N VAL A 37 -24.28 8.58 -1.72
CA VAL A 37 -23.23 8.76 -2.73
C VAL A 37 -21.87 8.43 -2.10
N PRO A 38 -21.07 7.51 -2.68
CA PRO A 38 -19.76 7.15 -2.13
C PRO A 38 -18.78 8.34 -2.07
N GLU A 39 -18.28 8.59 -0.86
CA GLU A 39 -17.20 9.55 -0.59
C GLU A 39 -15.86 8.83 -0.51
N ILE A 40 -14.83 9.41 -1.15
CA ILE A 40 -13.46 8.90 -1.05
C ILE A 40 -12.78 9.70 0.06
N ARG A 41 -12.19 8.99 1.02
CA ARG A 41 -11.45 9.54 2.15
C ARG A 41 -10.05 8.94 2.17
N GLU A 42 -9.10 9.65 2.75
CA GLU A 42 -7.72 9.18 2.90
C GLU A 42 -7.45 8.76 4.35
N VAL A 43 -6.58 7.77 4.54
CA VAL A 43 -5.97 7.51 5.85
C VAL A 43 -4.85 8.53 6.03
N THR A 44 -4.97 9.34 7.08
CA THR A 44 -4.07 10.49 7.35
C THR A 44 -3.30 10.36 8.65
N ARG A 45 -3.47 9.25 9.38
CA ARG A 45 -2.70 8.93 10.58
C ARG A 45 -2.20 7.50 10.46
N TYR A 46 -0.90 7.33 10.62
CA TYR A 46 -0.23 6.05 10.57
C TYR A 46 0.65 5.89 11.82
N PRO A 47 0.94 4.66 12.25
CA PRO A 47 1.91 4.41 13.31
C PRO A 47 3.28 5.05 12.99
N GLY A 48 3.94 5.60 14.01
CA GLY A 48 5.26 6.22 13.88
C GLY A 48 5.29 7.57 13.14
N GLN A 49 4.13 8.18 12.88
CA GLN A 49 4.03 9.47 12.21
C GLN A 49 3.60 10.57 13.20
N ASP A 50 4.58 11.15 13.91
CA ASP A 50 4.36 12.12 14.99
C ASP A 50 4.10 13.58 14.53
N TYR A 51 4.14 13.85 13.21
CA TYR A 51 4.02 15.23 12.71
C TYR A 51 2.58 15.75 12.71
N VAL A 52 2.41 16.92 13.34
CA VAL A 52 1.20 17.77 13.32
C VAL A 52 0.91 18.16 11.88
N GLY A 53 -0.03 17.45 11.24
CA GLY A 53 -0.45 17.72 9.87
C GLY A 53 -0.94 16.50 9.09
N GLY A 54 -0.56 15.28 9.51
CA GLY A 54 -1.00 14.01 8.93
C GLY A 54 -0.78 13.91 7.42
N GLU A 55 0.36 13.38 6.97
CA GLU A 55 0.51 13.08 5.54
C GLU A 55 -0.34 11.87 5.18
N ALA A 56 -1.08 11.93 4.07
CA ALA A 56 -1.88 10.82 3.54
C ALA A 56 -1.06 9.64 2.98
N LYS A 57 0.24 9.60 3.29
CA LYS A 57 1.19 8.61 2.77
C LYS A 57 2.29 8.30 3.78
N ILE A 58 2.84 7.10 3.66
CA ILE A 58 3.98 6.59 4.42
C ILE A 58 5.10 6.14 3.48
N PRO A 59 6.35 6.06 3.94
CA PRO A 59 7.45 5.47 3.19
C PRO A 59 7.17 4.00 2.81
N SER A 60 7.57 3.57 1.61
CA SER A 60 7.51 2.16 1.19
C SER A 60 8.75 1.40 1.69
N VAL A 61 8.87 1.25 3.00
CA VAL A 61 10.05 0.65 3.66
C VAL A 61 9.61 -0.36 4.71
N LEU A 62 10.35 -1.48 4.81
CA LEU A 62 10.22 -2.47 5.87
C LEU A 62 11.59 -2.82 6.44
N TYR A 63 11.66 -3.10 7.73
CA TYR A 63 12.78 -3.79 8.36
C TYR A 63 12.40 -5.23 8.69
N TYR A 64 13.33 -6.13 8.42
CA TYR A 64 13.24 -7.54 8.76
C TYR A 64 14.35 -7.94 9.71
N SER A 65 14.03 -8.67 10.77
CA SER A 65 15.05 -9.35 11.56
C SER A 65 15.71 -10.47 10.76
N ASN A 66 16.82 -11.00 11.26
CA ASN A 66 17.57 -12.10 10.65
C ASN A 66 16.76 -13.39 10.47
N ASN A 67 15.65 -13.53 11.20
CA ASN A 67 14.71 -14.65 11.06
C ASN A 67 13.62 -14.38 10.00
N GLY A 68 13.68 -13.27 9.27
CA GLY A 68 12.71 -12.89 8.25
C GLY A 68 11.38 -12.34 8.80
N LYS A 69 11.33 -11.99 10.09
CA LYS A 69 10.14 -11.37 10.71
C LYS A 69 10.16 -9.86 10.48
N VAL A 70 9.01 -9.27 10.15
CA VAL A 70 8.83 -7.82 10.05
C VAL A 70 8.97 -7.19 11.44
N GLU A 71 9.85 -6.19 11.56
CA GLU A 71 10.08 -5.48 12.83
C GLU A 71 9.61 -4.02 12.79
N ALA A 72 9.64 -3.37 11.63
CA ALA A 72 9.10 -2.02 11.45
C ALA A 72 8.72 -1.76 10.00
N VAL A 73 7.72 -0.91 9.78
CA VAL A 73 7.18 -0.60 8.45
C VAL A 73 6.87 0.89 8.36
N GLY A 74 6.92 1.45 7.16
CA GLY A 74 6.35 2.77 6.92
C GLY A 74 7.10 3.88 7.64
N ALA A 75 6.34 4.71 8.38
CA ALA A 75 6.91 5.81 9.14
C ALA A 75 7.69 5.31 10.38
N GLU A 76 7.30 4.19 10.97
CA GLU A 76 8.02 3.56 12.09
C GLU A 76 9.46 3.21 11.72
N ALA A 77 9.67 2.76 10.48
CA ALA A 77 11.00 2.45 9.95
C ALA A 77 11.93 3.68 9.80
N ARG A 78 11.42 4.90 10.07
CA ARG A 78 12.22 6.14 10.09
C ARG A 78 12.44 6.69 11.50
N LEU A 79 11.91 6.05 12.54
CA LEU A 79 12.16 6.46 13.92
C LEU A 79 13.61 6.20 14.29
N ASP A 80 14.27 7.15 14.93
CA ASP A 80 15.68 7.03 15.33
C ASP A 80 15.91 5.78 16.18
N THR A 81 15.00 5.48 17.11
CA THR A 81 15.05 4.27 17.94
C THR A 81 14.99 2.98 17.13
N ILE A 82 14.21 2.94 16.04
CA ILE A 82 14.11 1.78 15.15
C ILE A 82 15.35 1.68 14.28
N ILE A 83 15.92 2.79 13.82
CA ILE A 83 17.16 2.80 13.04
C ILE A 83 18.33 2.30 13.91
N GLU A 84 18.42 2.74 15.16
CA GLU A 84 19.41 2.27 16.13
C GLU A 84 19.27 0.75 16.38
N GLN A 85 18.06 0.26 16.60
CA GLN A 85 17.79 -1.17 16.78
C GLN A 85 18.13 -1.97 15.52
N ALA A 86 17.78 -1.46 14.34
CA ALA A 86 18.10 -2.13 13.09
C ALA A 86 19.62 -2.28 12.89
N LEU A 87 20.41 -1.29 13.32
CA LEU A 87 21.87 -1.37 13.30
C LEU A 87 22.40 -2.34 14.38
N GLU A 88 21.87 -2.30 15.60
CA GLU A 88 22.30 -3.16 16.72
C GLU A 88 22.04 -4.64 16.42
N TYR A 89 20.88 -4.96 15.88
CA TYR A 89 20.42 -6.34 15.63
C TYR A 89 20.62 -6.80 14.18
N ASP A 90 21.32 -6.01 13.37
CA ASP A 90 21.62 -6.29 11.96
C ASP A 90 20.36 -6.62 11.13
N TRP A 91 19.31 -5.80 11.27
CA TRP A 91 18.08 -5.96 10.51
C TRP A 91 18.28 -5.59 9.05
N SER A 92 17.66 -6.39 8.17
CA SER A 92 17.65 -6.15 6.73
C SER A 92 16.56 -5.15 6.34
N ARG A 93 16.95 -4.06 5.66
CA ARG A 93 16.01 -3.06 5.13
C ARG A 93 15.54 -3.44 3.73
N ALA A 94 14.23 -3.50 3.53
CA ALA A 94 13.61 -3.57 2.21
C ALA A 94 13.11 -2.17 1.80
N GLU A 95 13.60 -1.66 0.67
CA GLU A 95 13.13 -0.43 0.06
C GLU A 95 13.17 -0.55 -1.46
N CYS A 96 12.42 0.30 -2.16
CA CYS A 96 12.32 0.25 -3.63
C CYS A 96 11.93 -1.13 -4.17
N PHE A 97 11.31 -1.99 -3.35
CA PHE A 97 11.03 -3.39 -3.67
C PHE A 97 10.06 -3.54 -4.85
N LYS A 98 9.22 -2.53 -5.13
CA LYS A 98 8.35 -2.48 -6.32
C LYS A 98 9.14 -2.58 -7.63
N LEU A 99 10.39 -2.12 -7.66
CA LEU A 99 11.23 -2.23 -8.86
C LEU A 99 11.62 -3.68 -9.19
N HIS A 100 11.52 -4.61 -8.23
CA HIS A 100 11.74 -6.04 -8.46
C HIS A 100 10.54 -6.73 -9.13
N LEU A 101 9.40 -6.05 -9.31
CA LEU A 101 8.29 -6.57 -10.12
C LEU A 101 8.59 -6.48 -11.63
N GLN A 102 9.39 -5.49 -12.03
CA GLN A 102 9.69 -5.15 -13.42
C GLN A 102 10.28 -6.35 -14.17
N THR A 103 9.64 -6.71 -15.28
CA THR A 103 10.13 -7.79 -16.15
C THR A 103 11.37 -7.34 -16.93
N LYS A 104 12.22 -8.31 -17.31
CA LYS A 104 13.45 -8.06 -18.10
C LYS A 104 13.19 -7.35 -19.44
N SER A 105 11.96 -7.35 -19.94
CA SER A 105 11.57 -6.63 -21.15
C SER A 105 11.67 -5.11 -21.01
N GLN A 106 11.59 -4.56 -19.79
CA GLN A 106 11.78 -3.13 -19.50
C GLN A 106 13.17 -2.83 -18.92
N SER A 107 13.98 -3.85 -18.64
CA SER A 107 15.31 -3.67 -18.05
C SER A 107 16.37 -3.18 -19.04
N SER A 108 16.01 -2.95 -20.30
CA SER A 108 16.92 -2.34 -21.27
C SER A 108 16.88 -0.82 -21.13
N THR A 109 17.87 -0.27 -20.42
CA THR A 109 18.47 1.09 -20.55
C THR A 109 18.13 2.25 -19.59
N GLU A 110 17.17 2.17 -18.66
CA GLU A 110 16.75 3.40 -17.92
C GLU A 110 17.01 3.48 -16.39
N LEU A 111 17.35 2.38 -15.70
CA LEU A 111 17.64 2.48 -14.26
C LEU A 111 19.03 3.12 -14.03
N LYS A 112 19.03 4.41 -13.68
CA LYS A 112 20.24 5.19 -13.37
C LYS A 112 21.00 4.71 -12.13
N TRP A 113 20.42 3.83 -11.31
CA TRP A 113 20.98 3.36 -10.05
C TRP A 113 20.66 1.88 -9.80
N PRO A 114 21.57 1.09 -9.18
CA PRO A 114 21.28 -0.29 -8.81
C PRO A 114 20.08 -0.39 -7.87
N VAL A 115 19.16 -1.31 -8.16
CA VAL A 115 18.04 -1.63 -7.27
C VAL A 115 18.61 -2.32 -6.02
N PRO A 116 18.25 -1.86 -4.79
CA PRO A 116 18.69 -2.52 -3.56
C PRO A 116 18.30 -4.00 -3.54
N PRO A 117 19.16 -4.89 -2.99
CA PRO A 117 18.83 -6.31 -2.90
C PRO A 117 17.65 -6.54 -1.95
N LEU A 118 16.93 -7.64 -2.15
CA LEU A 118 15.88 -8.06 -1.24
C LEU A 118 16.51 -8.65 0.05
N PRO A 119 15.81 -8.55 1.21
CA PRO A 119 16.23 -9.23 2.44
C PRO A 119 16.46 -10.72 2.25
N HIS A 120 17.37 -11.29 3.03
CA HIS A 120 17.72 -12.71 2.92
C HIS A 120 16.48 -13.61 3.11
N GLY A 121 16.28 -14.55 2.20
CA GLY A 121 15.16 -15.50 2.26
C GLY A 121 13.79 -14.91 1.92
N LYS A 122 13.71 -13.63 1.53
CA LYS A 122 12.47 -12.97 1.09
C LYS A 122 12.49 -12.75 -0.41
N ASN A 123 11.37 -13.06 -1.06
CA ASN A 123 11.10 -12.64 -2.43
C ASN A 123 10.23 -11.36 -2.42
N VAL A 124 10.02 -10.78 -3.61
CA VAL A 124 9.23 -9.53 -3.73
C VAL A 124 7.77 -9.73 -3.30
N PHE A 125 7.16 -10.90 -3.52
CA PHE A 125 5.78 -11.21 -3.12
C PHE A 125 5.62 -11.23 -1.62
N ASP A 126 6.59 -11.82 -0.90
CA ASP A 126 6.59 -11.84 0.56
C ASP A 126 6.57 -10.41 1.11
N ILE A 127 7.39 -9.52 0.53
CA ILE A 127 7.48 -8.13 0.95
C ILE A 127 6.19 -7.37 0.66
N PHE A 128 5.59 -7.56 -0.51
CA PHE A 128 4.28 -6.98 -0.81
C PHE A 128 3.21 -7.52 0.13
N ALA A 129 3.23 -8.81 0.44
CA ALA A 129 2.24 -9.43 1.31
C ALA A 129 2.33 -8.87 2.74
N ASP A 130 3.54 -8.83 3.29
CA ASP A 130 3.85 -8.25 4.60
C ASP A 130 3.43 -6.75 4.64
N PHE A 131 3.70 -6.00 3.57
CA PHE A 131 3.32 -4.60 3.48
C PHE A 131 1.80 -4.40 3.35
N TYR A 132 1.10 -5.25 2.60
CA TYR A 132 -0.36 -5.21 2.48
C TYR A 132 -1.06 -5.53 3.81
N GLN A 133 -0.55 -6.50 4.57
CA GLN A 133 -1.03 -6.77 5.92
C GLN A 133 -0.88 -5.55 6.82
N TYR A 134 0.28 -4.89 6.75
CA TYR A 134 0.51 -3.65 7.50
C TYR A 134 -0.46 -2.53 7.10
N LEU A 135 -0.69 -2.31 5.81
CA LEU A 135 -1.64 -1.30 5.32
C LEU A 135 -3.08 -1.59 5.78
N LEU A 136 -3.50 -2.86 5.74
CA LEU A 136 -4.81 -3.26 6.26
C LEU A 136 -4.92 -2.98 7.77
N GLY A 137 -3.86 -3.25 8.54
CA GLY A 137 -3.78 -2.90 9.96
C GLY A 137 -3.92 -1.40 10.20
N CYS A 138 -3.21 -0.58 9.42
CA CYS A 138 -3.31 0.88 9.50
C CYS A 138 -4.73 1.37 9.19
N ALA A 139 -5.33 0.88 8.10
CA ALA A 139 -6.69 1.24 7.73
C ALA A 139 -7.70 0.84 8.81
N SER A 140 -7.56 -0.36 9.36
CA SER A 140 -8.39 -0.88 10.44
C SER A 140 -8.34 0.01 11.68
N SER A 141 -7.14 0.32 12.18
CA SER A 141 -6.96 1.19 13.35
C SER A 141 -7.54 2.59 13.08
N TYR A 142 -7.22 3.18 11.92
CA TYR A 142 -7.68 4.52 11.56
C TYR A 142 -9.21 4.62 11.51
N ILE A 143 -9.88 3.65 10.88
CA ILE A 143 -11.34 3.63 10.76
C ILE A 143 -11.99 3.48 12.14
N GLN A 144 -11.45 2.59 13.00
CA GLN A 144 -11.96 2.40 14.35
C GLN A 144 -11.82 3.66 15.21
N GLU A 145 -10.69 4.37 15.11
CA GLU A 145 -10.45 5.62 15.83
C GLU A 145 -11.28 6.80 15.30
N THR A 146 -11.53 6.84 13.99
CA THR A 146 -12.21 7.98 13.34
C THR A 146 -13.72 7.89 13.44
N TYR A 147 -14.29 6.68 13.42
CA TYR A 147 -15.73 6.45 13.48
C TYR A 147 -16.09 5.75 14.80
N ASP A 148 -16.20 4.43 14.77
CA ASP A 148 -16.32 3.60 15.94
C ASP A 148 -15.91 2.14 15.61
N PHE A 149 -15.76 1.35 16.66
CA PHE A 149 -15.47 -0.09 16.54
C PHE A 149 -16.60 -0.87 15.84
N LYS A 150 -17.86 -0.45 15.99
CA LYS A 150 -19.02 -1.18 15.47
C LYS A 150 -19.08 -1.15 13.94
N LEU A 151 -18.75 0.00 13.35
CA LEU A 151 -18.65 0.18 11.92
C LEU A 151 -17.59 -0.74 11.34
N TRP A 152 -16.42 -0.82 11.96
CA TRP A 152 -15.37 -1.76 11.54
C TRP A 152 -15.86 -3.21 11.60
N GLU A 153 -16.50 -3.62 12.70
CA GLU A 153 -17.05 -4.98 12.84
C GLU A 153 -18.09 -5.32 11.76
N GLU A 154 -18.89 -4.35 11.33
CA GLU A 154 -19.89 -4.52 10.27
C GLU A 154 -19.24 -4.79 8.90
N VAL A 155 -18.14 -4.11 8.59
CA VAL A 155 -17.55 -4.11 7.24
C VAL A 155 -16.28 -4.96 7.09
N LYS A 156 -15.61 -5.36 8.19
CA LYS A 156 -14.31 -6.06 8.14
C LYS A 156 -14.32 -7.40 7.39
N ASN A 157 -15.50 -8.01 7.25
CA ASN A 157 -15.69 -9.29 6.53
C ASN A 157 -16.15 -9.09 5.07
N ASP A 158 -16.42 -7.85 4.66
CA ASP A 158 -16.87 -7.46 3.32
C ASP A 158 -16.07 -6.25 2.81
N ILE A 159 -14.75 -6.49 2.67
CA ILE A 159 -13.80 -5.51 2.14
C ILE A 159 -13.51 -5.84 0.67
N HIS A 160 -13.65 -4.84 -0.19
CA HIS A 160 -13.15 -4.84 -1.55
C HIS A 160 -11.87 -4.00 -1.61
N TYR A 161 -10.92 -4.44 -2.41
CA TYR A 161 -9.60 -3.83 -2.56
C TYR A 161 -9.43 -3.27 -3.96
N ALA A 162 -8.86 -2.07 -4.06
CA ALA A 162 -8.39 -1.48 -5.30
C ALA A 162 -6.86 -1.34 -5.22
N LEU A 163 -6.13 -1.87 -6.21
CA LEU A 163 -4.66 -1.79 -6.25
C LEU A 163 -4.20 -0.89 -7.38
N SER A 164 -3.25 0.01 -7.09
CA SER A 164 -2.54 0.74 -8.13
C SER A 164 -1.34 -0.09 -8.65
N HIS A 165 -1.32 -0.38 -9.95
CA HIS A 165 -0.25 -1.18 -10.56
C HIS A 165 0.33 -0.49 -11.81
N PRO A 166 1.59 -0.78 -12.18
CA PRO A 166 2.11 -0.51 -13.52
C PRO A 166 1.43 -1.43 -14.54
N ASN A 167 1.28 -1.00 -15.79
CA ASN A 167 0.41 -1.63 -16.81
C ASN A 167 0.76 -3.07 -17.24
N ASP A 168 1.77 -3.71 -16.66
CA ASP A 168 2.24 -5.04 -17.06
C ASP A 168 1.42 -6.14 -16.38
N TRP A 169 0.75 -6.97 -17.19
CA TRP A 169 -0.10 -8.08 -16.74
C TRP A 169 0.60 -9.06 -15.79
N ASP A 170 1.89 -9.34 -16.02
CA ASP A 170 2.67 -10.22 -15.14
C ASP A 170 2.88 -9.58 -13.76
N GLU A 171 2.99 -8.25 -13.67
CA GLU A 171 3.11 -7.53 -12.40
C GLU A 171 1.79 -7.49 -11.65
N ILE A 172 0.68 -7.34 -12.37
CA ILE A 172 -0.67 -7.44 -11.82
C ILE A 172 -0.85 -8.79 -11.14
N GLN A 173 -0.54 -9.89 -11.85
CA GLN A 173 -0.74 -11.23 -11.29
C GLN A 173 0.13 -11.46 -10.03
N LYS A 174 1.38 -10.96 -10.05
CA LYS A 174 2.27 -11.01 -8.89
C LYS A 174 1.72 -10.24 -7.68
N MET A 175 1.16 -9.05 -7.89
CA MET A 175 0.55 -8.26 -6.83
C MET A 175 -0.72 -8.92 -6.29
N ARG A 176 -1.51 -9.57 -7.17
CA ARG A 176 -2.64 -10.41 -6.76
C ARG A 176 -2.15 -11.54 -5.86
N ASP A 177 -1.17 -12.34 -6.28
CA ASP A 177 -0.67 -13.45 -5.47
C ASP A 177 -0.23 -12.99 -4.06
N ALA A 178 0.44 -11.83 -3.97
CA ALA A 178 0.78 -11.20 -2.69
C ALA A 178 -0.44 -10.83 -1.83
N CYS A 179 -1.55 -10.39 -2.41
CA CYS A 179 -2.80 -10.16 -1.66
C CYS A 179 -3.41 -11.44 -1.08
N THR A 180 -3.27 -12.58 -1.75
CA THR A 180 -3.69 -13.88 -1.20
C THR A 180 -2.79 -14.30 -0.05
N ILE A 181 -1.47 -14.18 -0.22
CA ILE A 181 -0.49 -14.46 0.86
C ILE A 181 -0.77 -13.57 2.07
N ALA A 182 -1.09 -12.30 1.83
CA ALA A 182 -1.45 -11.33 2.85
C ALA A 182 -2.79 -11.63 3.55
N GLY A 183 -3.63 -12.52 3.00
CA GLY A 183 -4.95 -12.84 3.53
C GLY A 183 -6.01 -11.77 3.28
N LEU A 184 -5.79 -10.84 2.35
CA LEU A 184 -6.77 -9.81 1.97
C LEU A 184 -7.96 -10.41 1.24
N VAL A 185 -7.69 -11.38 0.35
CA VAL A 185 -8.72 -12.14 -0.34
C VAL A 185 -8.44 -13.64 -0.31
N PRO A 186 -9.48 -14.49 -0.37
CA PRO A 186 -9.30 -15.92 -0.57
C PRO A 186 -8.56 -16.24 -1.87
N GLY A 187 -7.68 -17.24 -1.86
CA GLY A 187 -6.91 -17.69 -3.03
C GLY A 187 -7.71 -18.45 -4.09
N ASN A 188 -8.95 -18.06 -4.38
CA ASN A 188 -9.77 -18.64 -5.44
C ASN A 188 -10.19 -17.59 -6.48
N ASP A 189 -10.31 -18.02 -7.74
CA ASP A 189 -10.56 -17.14 -8.90
C ASP A 189 -11.84 -16.31 -8.81
N ALA A 190 -12.87 -16.84 -8.15
CA ALA A 190 -14.13 -16.13 -7.97
C ALA A 190 -13.98 -14.93 -7.04
N ALA A 191 -13.20 -15.07 -5.96
CA ALA A 191 -12.98 -13.99 -5.00
C ALA A 191 -12.16 -12.84 -5.59
N TRP A 192 -11.25 -13.13 -6.53
CA TRP A 192 -10.49 -12.10 -7.25
C TRP A 192 -11.40 -11.14 -8.00
N HIS A 193 -12.30 -11.66 -8.83
CA HIS A 193 -13.19 -10.86 -9.66
C HIS A 193 -14.23 -10.09 -8.85
N ASP A 194 -14.62 -10.60 -7.69
CA ASP A 194 -15.60 -9.97 -6.81
C ASP A 194 -14.96 -8.87 -5.95
N ARG A 195 -13.78 -9.12 -5.39
CA ARG A 195 -13.21 -8.31 -4.30
C ARG A 195 -11.98 -7.51 -4.67
N LEU A 196 -11.35 -7.75 -5.82
CA LEU A 196 -10.16 -7.01 -6.24
C LEU A 196 -10.43 -6.24 -7.55
N VAL A 197 -10.11 -4.96 -7.55
CA VAL A 197 -10.13 -4.10 -8.73
C VAL A 197 -8.73 -3.57 -8.99
N ASP A 198 -8.26 -3.75 -10.21
CA ASP A 198 -6.98 -3.21 -10.66
C ASP A 198 -7.20 -1.81 -11.24
N CYS A 199 -6.46 -0.84 -10.72
CA CYS A 199 -6.53 0.57 -11.14
C CYS A 199 -5.22 0.98 -11.79
N GLU A 200 -5.29 1.37 -13.07
CA GLU A 200 -4.15 1.93 -13.77
C GLU A 200 -3.68 3.19 -13.05
N ALA A 201 -2.41 3.24 -12.66
CA ALA A 201 -1.80 4.46 -12.18
C ALA A 201 -1.83 5.50 -13.31
N ALA A 202 -2.45 6.66 -13.07
CA ALA A 202 -2.49 7.73 -14.06
C ALA A 202 -1.07 8.03 -14.54
N LYS A 203 -0.82 7.87 -15.85
CA LYS A 203 0.46 8.24 -16.46
C LYS A 203 0.78 9.67 -16.01
N ARG A 204 1.89 9.86 -15.30
CA ARG A 204 2.41 11.20 -15.00
C ARG A 204 2.64 11.88 -16.35
N THR A 205 1.71 12.73 -16.78
CA THR A 205 1.98 13.67 -17.85
C THR A 205 3.09 14.57 -17.33
N SER A 206 4.27 14.45 -17.95
CA SER A 206 5.46 15.23 -17.65
C SER A 206 5.24 16.70 -18.01
N ASN A 207 4.48 17.41 -17.20
CA ASN A 207 4.45 18.87 -17.15
C ASN A 207 4.73 19.28 -15.69
N ALA A 208 5.99 19.11 -15.29
CA ALA A 208 6.56 19.79 -14.14
C ALA A 208 7.69 20.67 -14.67
N GLU A 209 7.33 21.90 -14.99
CA GLU A 209 8.25 22.97 -15.28
C GLU A 209 9.21 23.16 -14.09
N SER A 210 10.50 23.21 -14.41
CA SER A 210 11.58 23.90 -13.70
C SER A 210 11.61 23.81 -12.16
N CYS A 211 12.49 22.94 -11.66
CA CYS A 211 13.17 23.16 -10.38
C CYS A 211 14.33 24.16 -10.62
N PRO A 212 14.31 25.40 -10.09
CA PRO A 212 15.53 26.18 -9.99
C PRO A 212 16.29 25.72 -8.75
N ARG A 213 17.41 25.04 -8.98
CA ARG A 213 18.51 25.01 -8.02
C ARG A 213 18.98 26.46 -7.84
N THR A 214 19.21 26.88 -6.60
CA THR A 214 20.55 27.26 -6.10
C THR A 214 20.47 27.63 -4.63
N CYS A 215 21.25 26.94 -3.81
CA CYS A 215 21.82 27.48 -2.58
C CYS A 215 22.99 28.39 -2.97
N THR A 216 22.88 29.68 -2.62
CA THR A 216 23.80 30.52 -1.84
C THR A 216 23.10 31.85 -1.61
#